data_AF-A0A8B6CE45-F1
#
_entry.id   AF-A0A8B6CE45-F1
#
_cell.length_a   1.000
_cell.length_b   1.000
_cell.length_c   1.000
_cell.angle_alpha   90.00
_cell.angle_beta   90.00
_cell.angle_gamma   90.00
#
_symmetry.space_group_name_H-M   'P 1'
#
loop_
_entity.id
_entity.type
_entity.pdbx_description
1 polymer ?
#
loop_
_entity_poly.entity_id
_entity_poly.type
_entity_poly.pdbx_seq_one_letter_code
_entity_poly.pdbx_strand_id
1 'polypeptide(L)'
;MEWEFTKAADAPWENGCSEALIKSVKKSLSLAIGQSIMTFSELQTVLLEVANILNERPIGTSTSDPNEGTYLCPNDLILGRASSNVPVGHWDESDNFKKNVGNSCNK
;
A
#
# COMPACT_ATOMS: atom_id res chain seq x y z
N MET A 1 1.57 3.41 -24.07
CA MET A 1 0.82 2.32 -23.40
C MET A 1 0.26 1.48 -24.52
N GLU A 2 0.83 0.31 -24.74
CA GLU A 2 0.33 -0.66 -25.72
C GLU A 2 -0.57 -1.65 -24.99
N TRP A 3 -1.71 -1.97 -25.59
CA TRP A 3 -2.70 -2.85 -24.98
C TRP A 3 -2.46 -4.26 -25.52
N GLU A 4 -2.08 -5.18 -24.64
CA GLU A 4 -1.82 -6.58 -24.99
C GLU A 4 -2.82 -7.51 -24.30
N PHE A 5 -3.36 -8.46 -25.06
CA PHE A 5 -4.21 -9.53 -24.53
C PHE A 5 -3.37 -10.75 -24.19
N THR A 6 -3.79 -11.53 -23.19
CA THR A 6 -3.22 -12.86 -22.94
C THR A 6 -3.40 -13.78 -24.13
N LYS A 7 -2.42 -14.65 -24.37
CA LYS A 7 -2.35 -15.46 -25.58
C LYS A 7 -3.34 -16.63 -25.53
N ALA A 8 -4.45 -16.46 -26.23
CA ALA A 8 -5.43 -17.49 -26.61
C ALA A 8 -6.12 -18.27 -25.46
N ALA A 9 -7.28 -18.85 -25.78
CA ALA A 9 -8.10 -19.61 -24.84
C ALA A 9 -7.41 -20.83 -24.21
N ASP A 10 -6.29 -21.29 -24.79
CA ASP A 10 -5.54 -22.48 -24.38
C ASP A 10 -4.41 -22.21 -23.37
N ALA A 11 -4.21 -20.97 -22.91
CA ALA A 11 -3.16 -20.63 -21.94
C ALA A 11 -3.72 -20.13 -20.58
N PRO A 12 -4.49 -20.95 -19.83
CA PRO A 12 -5.09 -20.54 -18.56
C PRO A 12 -4.05 -20.18 -17.48
N TRP A 13 -2.81 -20.65 -17.60
CA TRP A 13 -1.74 -20.34 -16.65
C TRP A 13 -1.25 -18.88 -16.72
N GLU A 14 -1.47 -18.17 -17.84
CA GLU A 14 -1.02 -16.77 -17.98
C GLU A 14 -1.75 -15.83 -17.01
N ASN A 15 -2.97 -16.16 -16.62
CA ASN A 15 -3.79 -15.35 -15.72
C ASN A 15 -3.72 -15.80 -14.24
N GLY A 16 -2.92 -16.82 -13.92
CA GLY A 16 -2.90 -17.43 -12.59
C GLY A 16 -2.58 -16.44 -11.46
N CYS A 17 -1.65 -15.50 -11.68
CA CYS A 17 -1.31 -14.47 -10.70
C CYS A 17 -2.49 -13.53 -10.42
N SER A 18 -3.14 -13.04 -11.48
CA SER A 18 -4.31 -12.16 -11.37
C SER A 18 -5.47 -12.87 -10.68
N GLU A 19 -5.74 -14.12 -11.04
CA GLU A 19 -6.77 -14.95 -10.41
C GLU A 19 -6.51 -15.19 -8.92
N ALA A 20 -5.25 -15.48 -8.54
CA ALA A 20 -4.87 -15.66 -7.15
C ALA A 20 -5.03 -14.37 -6.32
N LEU A 21 -4.76 -13.21 -6.91
CA LEU A 21 -5.01 -11.90 -6.29
C LEU A 21 -6.51 -11.64 -6.14
N ILE A 22 -7.31 -11.88 -7.18
CA ILE A 22 -8.78 -11.76 -7.13
C ILE A 22 -9.36 -12.67 -6.03
N LYS A 23 -8.86 -13.90 -5.90
CA LYS A 23 -9.25 -14.83 -4.84
C LYS A 23 -8.93 -14.27 -3.45
N SER A 24 -7.78 -13.62 -3.28
CA SER A 24 -7.37 -12.98 -2.02
C SER A 24 -8.29 -11.80 -1.65
N VAL A 25 -8.66 -10.97 -2.63
CA VAL A 25 -9.62 -9.87 -2.47
C VAL A 25 -10.99 -10.39 -2.02
N LYS A 26 -11.54 -11.36 -2.77
CA LYS A 26 -12.86 -11.94 -2.46
C LYS A 26 -12.90 -12.56 -1.06
N LYS A 27 -11.83 -13.28 -0.67
CA LYS A 27 -11.72 -13.86 0.67
C LYS A 27 -11.72 -12.78 1.75
N SER A 28 -10.92 -11.72 1.56
CA SER A 28 -10.81 -10.63 2.52
C SER A 28 -12.13 -9.87 2.67
N LEU A 29 -12.83 -9.60 1.56
CA LEU A 29 -14.16 -8.98 1.58
C LEU A 29 -15.20 -9.86 2.26
N SER A 30 -15.20 -11.17 1.98
CA SER A 30 -16.12 -12.11 2.63
C SER A 30 -15.91 -12.16 4.14
N LEU A 31 -14.66 -12.03 4.62
CA LEU A 31 -14.34 -11.96 6.04
C LEU A 31 -14.72 -10.62 6.66
N ALA A 32 -14.51 -9.51 5.95
CA ALA A 32 -14.82 -8.17 6.44
C ALA A 32 -16.34 -7.89 6.51
N ILE A 33 -17.10 -8.29 5.49
CA ILE A 33 -18.54 -7.98 5.38
C ILE A 33 -19.40 -9.04 6.09
N GLY A 34 -19.01 -10.31 6.00
CA GLY A 34 -19.77 -11.42 6.59
C GLY A 34 -21.17 -11.58 5.98
N GLN A 35 -22.21 -11.29 6.78
CA GLN A 35 -23.63 -11.32 6.38
C GLN A 35 -24.30 -9.94 6.55
N SER A 36 -23.50 -8.87 6.74
CA SER A 36 -24.03 -7.53 6.95
C SER A 36 -24.47 -6.87 5.64
N ILE A 37 -25.50 -6.03 5.72
CA ILE A 37 -25.92 -5.15 4.62
C ILE A 37 -25.30 -3.79 4.89
N MET A 38 -24.48 -3.32 3.95
CA MET A 38 -23.74 -2.06 4.07
C MET A 38 -24.26 -1.02 3.08
N THR A 39 -24.15 0.24 3.46
CA THR A 39 -24.32 1.37 2.55
C THR A 39 -23.14 1.47 1.58
N PHE A 40 -23.31 2.25 0.51
CA PHE A 40 -22.24 2.46 -0.48
C PHE A 40 -20.95 3.03 0.14
N SER A 41 -21.08 4.00 1.05
CA SER A 41 -19.91 4.61 1.72
C SER A 41 -19.16 3.61 2.58
N GLU A 42 -19.87 2.74 3.30
CA GLU A 42 -19.26 1.71 4.13
C GLU A 42 -18.55 0.66 3.27
N LEU A 43 -19.18 0.21 2.19
CA LEU A 43 -18.56 -0.72 1.25
C LEU A 43 -17.29 -0.12 0.64
N GLN A 44 -17.31 1.16 0.29
CA GLN A 44 -16.14 1.86 -0.25
C GLN A 44 -14.99 1.89 0.75
N THR A 45 -15.26 2.18 2.03
CA THR A 45 -14.25 2.15 3.08
C THR A 45 -13.68 0.75 3.25
N VAL A 46 -14.53 -0.28 3.32
CA VAL A 46 -14.07 -1.67 3.46
C VAL A 46 -13.20 -2.09 2.27
N LEU A 47 -13.56 -1.70 1.05
CA LEU A 47 -12.75 -1.97 -0.14
C LEU A 47 -11.36 -1.32 -0.05
N LEU A 48 -11.28 -0.09 0.45
CA LEU A 48 -10.01 0.61 0.65
C LEU A 48 -9.14 -0.09 1.70
N GLU A 49 -9.73 -0.48 2.82
CA GLU A 49 -9.03 -1.21 3.88
C GLU A 49 -8.51 -2.57 3.40
N VAL A 50 -9.35 -3.33 2.68
CA VAL A 50 -8.95 -4.60 2.08
C VAL A 50 -7.81 -4.41 1.09
N ALA A 51 -7.86 -3.37 0.25
CA ALA A 51 -6.77 -3.06 -0.68
C ALA A 51 -5.47 -2.74 0.08
N ASN A 52 -5.54 -1.96 1.16
CA ASN A 52 -4.37 -1.66 1.97
C ASN A 52 -3.78 -2.94 2.59
N ILE A 53 -4.60 -3.79 3.22
CA ILE A 53 -4.17 -5.05 3.82
C ILE A 53 -3.48 -5.95 2.79
N LEU A 54 -4.03 -6.06 1.59
CA LEU A 54 -3.43 -6.90 0.54
C LEU A 54 -2.09 -6.35 0.04
N ASN A 55 -1.93 -5.03 0.03
CA ASN A 55 -0.67 -4.38 -0.37
C ASN A 55 0.38 -4.36 0.76
N GLU A 56 -0.03 -4.45 2.02
CA GLU A 56 0.86 -4.63 3.18
C GLU A 56 1.26 -6.10 3.40
N ARG A 57 0.61 -7.03 2.71
CA ARG A 57 0.83 -8.48 2.87
C ARG A 57 2.26 -8.88 2.49
N PRO A 58 2.97 -9.66 3.33
CA PRO A 58 4.30 -10.15 2.98
C PRO A 58 4.26 -11.10 1.76
N ILE A 59 5.14 -10.87 0.79
CA ILE A 59 5.41 -11.75 -0.36
C ILE A 59 6.65 -12.61 -0.10
N GLY A 60 7.63 -12.10 0.64
CA GLY A 60 8.87 -12.81 0.93
C GLY A 60 9.70 -12.12 2.02
N THR A 61 10.89 -12.65 2.28
CA THR A 61 11.87 -12.05 3.20
C THR A 61 12.87 -11.20 2.42
N SER A 62 13.22 -10.03 2.93
CA SER A 62 14.35 -9.27 2.37
C SER A 62 15.64 -10.02 2.69
N THR A 63 16.47 -10.28 1.67
CA THR A 63 17.69 -11.09 1.78
C THR A 63 18.91 -10.30 2.25
N SER A 64 18.76 -8.99 2.45
CA SER A 64 19.90 -8.09 2.71
C SER A 64 20.60 -8.39 4.05
N ASP A 65 19.85 -8.75 5.09
CA ASP A 65 20.41 -9.06 6.41
C ASP A 65 19.60 -10.14 7.15
N PRO A 66 20.18 -11.31 7.45
CA PRO A 66 19.48 -12.39 8.18
C PRO A 66 19.15 -12.04 9.64
N ASN A 67 19.69 -10.94 10.17
CA ASN A 67 19.39 -10.43 11.52
C ASN A 67 18.28 -9.38 11.54
N GLU A 68 17.91 -8.79 10.39
CA GLU A 68 16.94 -7.69 10.35
C GLU A 68 15.48 -8.19 10.26
N GLY A 69 15.23 -9.47 9.95
CA GLY A 69 13.88 -10.07 10.02
C GLY A 69 12.80 -9.38 9.17
N THR A 70 13.19 -8.47 8.28
CA THR A 70 12.26 -7.59 7.55
C THR A 70 11.60 -8.35 6.40
N TYR A 71 10.26 -8.30 6.35
CA TYR A 71 9.49 -8.86 5.25
C TYR A 71 9.39 -7.86 4.10
N LEU A 72 9.22 -8.39 2.88
CA LEU A 72 8.97 -7.62 1.67
C LEU A 72 7.48 -7.72 1.33
N CYS A 73 6.80 -6.60 1.17
CA CYS A 73 5.40 -6.52 0.75
C CYS A 73 5.24 -5.72 -0.57
N PRO A 74 4.08 -5.80 -1.24
CA PRO A 74 3.82 -5.02 -2.46
C PRO A 74 4.01 -3.51 -2.28
N ASN A 75 3.62 -2.96 -1.12
CA ASN A 75 3.82 -1.55 -0.81
C ASN A 75 5.30 -1.17 -0.80
N ASP A 76 6.20 -2.05 -0.36
CA ASP A 76 7.64 -1.77 -0.42
C ASP A 76 8.12 -1.57 -1.86
N LEU A 77 7.55 -2.32 -2.80
CA LEU A 77 7.90 -2.23 -4.23
C LEU A 77 7.30 -0.99 -4.90
N ILE A 78 6.09 -0.60 -4.51
CA ILE A 78 5.34 0.49 -5.17
C ILE A 78 5.63 1.84 -4.51
N LEU A 79 5.71 1.88 -3.18
CA LEU A 79 5.80 3.08 -2.36
C LEU A 79 7.17 3.25 -1.68
N GLY A 80 8.03 2.22 -1.72
CA GLY A 80 9.32 2.21 -1.00
C GLY A 80 9.18 2.06 0.52
N ARG A 81 7.98 1.70 1.01
CA ARG A 81 7.69 1.52 2.44
C ARG A 81 6.55 0.53 2.62
N ALA A 82 6.50 -0.13 3.78
CA ALA A 82 5.54 -1.21 3.99
C ALA A 82 4.10 -0.74 4.15
N SER A 83 3.86 0.43 4.75
CA SER A 83 2.51 0.95 5.02
C SER A 83 2.18 2.19 4.20
N SER A 84 0.92 2.32 3.80
CA SER A 84 0.41 3.52 3.14
C SER A 84 0.34 4.74 4.08
N ASN A 85 0.33 4.51 5.39
CA ASN A 85 0.32 5.56 6.41
C ASN A 85 1.51 6.50 6.27
N VAL A 86 1.24 7.80 6.34
CA VAL A 86 2.29 8.83 6.39
C VAL A 86 2.90 8.78 7.79
N PRO A 87 4.23 8.71 7.93
CA PRO A 87 4.87 8.79 9.24
C PRO A 87 4.40 10.08 9.94
N VAL A 88 3.83 9.92 11.13
CA VAL A 88 3.61 11.06 12.02
C VAL A 88 4.98 11.59 12.40
N GLY A 89 5.38 12.71 11.80
CA GLY A 89 6.60 13.40 12.16
C GLY A 89 6.54 13.76 13.65
N HIS A 90 7.66 13.56 14.35
CA HIS A 90 7.83 14.16 15.66
C HIS A 90 8.00 15.65 15.42
N TRP A 91 6.96 16.43 15.70
CA TRP A 91 7.07 17.89 15.70
C TRP A 91 7.95 18.28 16.88
N ASP A 92 9.24 18.52 16.62
CA ASP A 92 10.10 19.18 17.59
C ASP A 92 9.90 20.70 17.46
N GLU A 93 9.68 21.40 18.57
CA GLU A 93 9.55 22.86 18.59
C GLU A 93 10.81 23.57 18.05
N SER A 94 11.94 22.86 17.97
CA SER A 94 13.16 23.36 17.34
C SER A 94 13.09 23.50 15.82
N ASP A 95 12.12 22.88 15.14
CA ASP A 95 11.93 22.96 13.68
C ASP A 95 11.31 24.27 13.20
N ASN A 96 11.21 25.27 14.09
CA ASN A 96 11.00 26.65 13.71
C ASN A 96 12.17 27.13 12.83
N PHE A 97 12.05 26.91 11.51
CA PHE A 97 12.83 27.59 10.49
C PHE A 97 12.84 29.07 10.84
N LYS A 98 13.99 29.54 11.33
CA LYS A 98 14.23 30.95 11.63
C LYS A 98 13.91 31.74 10.37
N LYS A 99 12.71 32.33 10.33
CA LYS A 99 12.42 33.46 9.44
C LYS A 99 13.23 34.63 9.99
N ASN A 100 14.53 34.64 9.70
CA ASN A 100 15.34 35.85 9.76
C ASN A 100 14.96 36.70 8.55
N VAL A 101 13.74 37.21 8.55
CA VAL A 101 13.35 38.35 7.73
C VAL A 101 13.58 39.59 8.60
N GLY A 102 14.55 40.40 8.19
CA GLY A 102 14.75 41.75 8.72
C GLY A 102 15.89 41.88 9.72
N ASN A 103 17.05 42.30 9.23
CA ASN A 103 17.63 43.62 9.55
C ASN A 103 19.13 43.61 9.24
N SER A 104 19.50 43.99 8.01
CA SER A 104 20.85 44.48 7.74
C SER A 104 20.77 45.70 6.82
N CYS A 105 21.47 46.74 7.26
CA CYS A 105 21.86 47.95 6.54
C CYS A 105 20.84 49.09 6.47
N ASN A 106 20.69 49.78 7.61
CA ASN A 106 20.78 51.25 7.62
C ASN A 106 22.07 51.64 8.37
N LYS A 107 23.11 52.02 7.62
CA LYS A 107 24.14 53.00 7.98
C LYS A 107 24.96 53.35 6.74
#